data_AF-A0A2N3CZN4-F1
#
_entry.id   AF-A0A2N3CZN4-F1
#
_cell.length_a   1.000
_cell.length_b   1.000
_cell.length_c   1.000
_cell.angle_alpha   90.00
_cell.angle_beta   90.00
_cell.angle_gamma   90.00
#
_symmetry.space_group_name_H-M   'P 1'
#
loop_
_entity.id
_entity.type
_entity.pdbx_description
1 polymer ?
#
loop_
_entity_poly.entity_id
_entity_poly.type
_entity_poly.pdbx_seq_one_letter_code
_entity_poly.pdbx_strand_id
1 'polypeptide(L)'
;MFFFCGPDEAGASAAAARVAAALPDAGDRVELTGADLKRDPALLGDEARSTSLFGGQRHIWVRASGDEAHDALQILIETADAGAGAAA
;
A
#
# COMPACT_ATOMS: atom_id res chain seq x y z
N MET A 1 0.70 7.64 2.01
CA MET A 1 0.17 6.83 0.90
C MET A 1 0.39 7.57 -0.41
N PHE A 2 0.80 6.90 -1.47
CA PHE A 2 0.94 7.48 -2.81
C PHE A 2 0.10 6.68 -3.81
N PHE A 3 -0.56 7.37 -4.74
CA PHE A 3 -1.32 6.75 -5.82
C PHE A 3 -0.82 7.29 -7.15
N PHE A 4 -0.34 6.39 -8.01
CA PHE A 4 0.18 6.71 -9.33
C PHE A 4 -0.76 6.13 -10.37
N CYS A 5 -1.39 6.98 -11.17
CA CYS A 5 -2.31 6.58 -12.23
C CYS A 5 -2.17 7.51 -13.45
N GLY A 6 -2.62 7.03 -14.59
CA GLY A 6 -2.62 7.78 -15.84
C GLY A 6 -2.61 6.84 -17.05
N PRO A 7 -2.77 7.40 -18.27
CA PRO A 7 -2.74 6.62 -19.51
C PRO A 7 -1.35 6.04 -19.82
N ASP A 8 -0.29 6.57 -19.20
CA ASP A 8 1.07 6.03 -19.27
C ASP A 8 1.38 5.19 -18.02
N GLU A 9 1.08 3.90 -18.11
CA GLU A 9 1.33 2.93 -17.02
C GLU A 9 2.83 2.76 -16.72
N ALA A 10 3.69 2.91 -17.73
CA ALA A 10 5.13 2.82 -17.56
C ALA A 10 5.66 4.02 -16.77
N GLY A 11 5.18 5.23 -17.08
CA GLY A 11 5.46 6.44 -16.32
C GLY A 11 4.98 6.37 -14.87
N ALA A 12 3.76 5.88 -14.64
CA ALA A 12 3.22 5.68 -13.29
C ALA A 12 4.08 4.69 -12.49
N SER A 13 4.44 3.55 -13.10
CA SER A 13 5.31 2.55 -12.48
C SER A 13 6.71 3.08 -12.17
N ALA A 14 7.28 3.87 -13.08
CA ALA A 14 8.59 4.49 -12.90
C ALA A 14 8.57 5.53 -11.76
N ALA A 15 7.49 6.32 -11.64
CA ALA A 15 7.33 7.28 -10.55
C ALA A 15 7.23 6.59 -9.19
N ALA A 16 6.45 5.51 -9.11
CA ALA A 16 6.34 4.70 -7.89
C ALA A 16 7.70 4.09 -7.50
N ALA A 17 8.46 3.60 -8.48
CA ALA A 17 9.79 3.03 -8.24
C ALA A 17 10.79 4.08 -7.73
N ARG A 18 10.72 5.31 -8.25
CA ARG A 18 11.53 6.44 -7.76
C ARG A 18 11.22 6.78 -6.31
N VAL A 19 9.96 6.77 -5.90
CA VAL A 19 9.58 7.00 -4.50
C VAL A 19 10.12 5.90 -3.60
N ALA A 20 9.96 4.62 -3.98
CA ALA A 20 10.50 3.52 -3.21
C ALA A 20 12.04 3.59 -3.07
N ALA A 21 12.74 3.97 -4.15
CA ALA A 21 14.20 4.15 -4.14
C ALA A 21 14.67 5.36 -3.31
N ALA A 22 13.78 6.32 -3.02
CA ALA A 22 14.08 7.50 -2.21
C ALA A 22 13.83 7.27 -0.70
N LEU A 23 13.31 6.11 -0.29
CA LEU A 23 13.12 5.78 1.11
C LEU A 23 14.49 5.54 1.79
N PRO A 24 14.78 6.19 2.94
CA PRO A 24 16.07 6.01 3.64
C PRO A 24 16.40 4.56 4.01
N ASP A 25 15.35 3.78 4.31
CA ASP A 25 15.39 2.33 4.47
C ASP A 25 14.03 1.80 3.98
N ALA A 26 14.00 1.26 2.77
CA ALA A 26 12.77 0.75 2.16
C ALA A 26 12.27 -0.52 2.87
N GLY A 27 13.16 -1.23 3.56
CA GLY A 27 12.93 -2.52 4.20
C GLY A 27 12.11 -3.50 3.34
N ASP A 28 11.16 -4.19 3.96
CA ASP A 28 10.38 -5.24 3.31
C ASP A 28 9.31 -4.65 2.37
N ARG A 29 9.29 -5.12 1.12
CA ARG A 29 8.22 -4.83 0.17
C ARG A 29 7.20 -5.96 0.17
N VAL A 30 5.94 -5.62 0.46
CA VAL A 30 4.83 -6.57 0.30
C VAL A 30 4.01 -6.20 -0.92
N GLU A 31 3.92 -7.13 -1.86
CA GLU A 31 3.12 -6.96 -3.08
C GLU A 31 1.71 -7.50 -2.89
N LEU A 32 0.72 -6.68 -3.25
CA LEU A 32 -0.68 -7.08 -3.36
C LEU A 32 -1.18 -6.73 -4.76
N THR A 33 -2.11 -7.54 -5.28
CA THR A 33 -2.80 -7.21 -6.53
C THR A 33 -4.16 -6.58 -6.25
N GLY A 34 -4.70 -5.83 -7.21
CA GLY A 34 -6.07 -5.35 -7.14
C GLY A 34 -7.07 -6.50 -6.99
N ALA A 35 -6.82 -7.64 -7.64
CA ALA A 35 -7.65 -8.84 -7.49
C ALA A 35 -7.66 -9.39 -6.05
N ASP A 36 -6.53 -9.33 -5.34
CA ASP A 36 -6.46 -9.72 -3.92
C ASP A 36 -7.34 -8.80 -3.06
N LEU A 37 -7.23 -7.49 -3.26
CA LEU A 37 -7.98 -6.48 -2.51
C LEU A 37 -9.48 -6.50 -2.83
N LYS A 38 -9.84 -6.78 -4.08
CA LYS A 38 -11.24 -6.92 -4.49
C LYS A 38 -11.89 -8.15 -3.88
N ARG A 39 -11.12 -9.24 -3.70
CA ARG A 39 -11.58 -10.47 -3.05
C ARG A 39 -11.69 -10.29 -1.54
N ASP A 40 -10.72 -9.63 -0.94
CA ASP A 40 -10.66 -9.36 0.50
C ASP A 40 -10.25 -7.90 0.77
N PRO A 41 -11.23 -7.00 0.93
CA PRO A 41 -10.95 -5.59 1.19
C PRO A 41 -10.24 -5.32 2.53
N ALA A 42 -10.36 -6.21 3.52
CA ALA A 42 -9.71 -6.03 4.83
C ALA A 42 -8.20 -6.27 4.78
N LEU A 43 -7.73 -7.06 3.80
CA LEU A 43 -6.33 -7.47 3.65
C LEU A 43 -5.35 -6.30 3.66
N LEU A 44 -5.70 -5.17 3.02
CA LEU A 44 -4.82 -4.00 2.97
C LEU A 44 -4.61 -3.39 4.37
N GLY A 45 -5.69 -3.27 5.16
CA GLY A 45 -5.64 -2.75 6.52
C GLY A 45 -4.93 -3.70 7.49
N ASP A 46 -5.07 -5.00 7.28
CA ASP A 46 -4.37 -6.02 8.08
C ASP A 46 -2.87 -6.00 7.80
N GLU A 47 -2.48 -5.93 6.53
CA GLU A 47 -1.07 -5.84 6.17
C GLU A 47 -0.43 -4.52 6.63
N ALA A 48 -1.18 -3.41 6.58
CA ALA A 48 -0.71 -2.10 7.04
C ALA A 48 -0.43 -2.08 8.56
N ARG A 49 -1.07 -2.96 9.33
CA ARG A 49 -0.89 -3.10 10.79
C ARG A 49 0.10 -4.20 11.16
N SER A 50 0.46 -5.06 10.21
CA SER A 50 1.40 -6.15 10.41
C SER A 50 2.84 -5.61 10.51
N THR A 51 3.65 -6.22 11.37
CA THR A 51 5.05 -5.84 11.62
C THR A 51 6.01 -6.75 10.87
N SER A 52 7.18 -6.23 10.46
CA SER A 52 8.23 -7.05 9.85
C SER A 52 8.75 -8.07 10.86
N LEU A 53 8.98 -9.30 10.40
CA LEU A 53 9.60 -10.37 11.21
C LEU A 53 11.06 -10.08 11.57
N PHE A 54 11.71 -9.20 10.81
CA PHE A 54 13.11 -8.80 11.02
C PHE A 54 13.23 -7.43 11.70
N GLY A 55 12.10 -6.85 12.15
CA GLY A 55 12.07 -5.56 12.84
C GLY A 55 12.41 -4.34 11.96
N GLY A 56 12.45 -4.50 10.64
CA GLY A 56 12.72 -3.43 9.68
C GLY A 56 11.48 -2.63 9.29
N GLN A 57 11.71 -1.50 8.59
CA GLN A 57 10.63 -0.78 7.94
C GLN A 57 10.00 -1.64 6.83
N ARG A 58 8.80 -1.27 6.41
CA ARG A 58 8.11 -1.98 5.35
C ARG A 58 7.21 -1.06 4.55
N HIS A 59 6.95 -1.44 3.30
CA HIS A 59 6.00 -0.75 2.45
C HIS A 59 5.14 -1.75 1.68
N ILE A 60 3.89 -1.37 1.46
CA ILE A 60 2.94 -2.15 0.67
C ILE A 60 2.90 -1.57 -0.74
N TRP A 61 3.04 -2.46 -1.73
CA TRP A 61 2.98 -2.14 -3.14
C TRP A 61 1.76 -2.80 -3.76
N VAL A 62 0.77 -1.99 -4.15
CA VAL A 62 -0.44 -2.48 -4.80
C VAL A 62 -0.37 -2.22 -6.30
N ARG A 63 -0.50 -3.28 -7.11
CA ARG A 63 -0.79 -3.16 -8.55
C ARG A 63 -2.27 -3.40 -8.77
N ALA A 64 -3.02 -2.35 -9.07
CA ALA A 64 -4.46 -2.41 -9.33
C ALA A 64 -4.80 -1.73 -10.65
N SER A 65 -5.85 -2.20 -11.30
CA SER A 65 -6.37 -1.65 -12.56
C SER A 65 -7.83 -1.26 -12.37
N GLY A 66 -8.14 0.02 -12.57
CA GLY A 66 -9.49 0.53 -12.35
C GLY A 66 -9.82 0.71 -10.86
N ASP A 67 -10.96 0.18 -10.42
CA ASP A 67 -11.56 0.41 -9.10
C ASP A 67 -11.30 -0.71 -8.08
N GLU A 68 -10.50 -1.72 -8.42
CA GLU A 68 -10.31 -2.95 -7.63
C GLU A 68 -9.87 -2.71 -6.18
N ALA A 69 -9.09 -1.66 -5.93
CA ALA A 69 -8.57 -1.31 -4.62
C ALA A 69 -9.48 -0.35 -3.83
N HIS A 70 -10.60 0.11 -4.40
CA HIS A 70 -11.43 1.17 -3.84
C HIS A 70 -11.87 0.88 -2.40
N ASP A 71 -12.56 -0.24 -2.18
CA ASP A 71 -13.14 -0.57 -0.87
C ASP A 71 -12.04 -0.81 0.19
N ALA A 72 -10.93 -1.44 -0.21
CA ALA A 72 -9.78 -1.67 0.67
C ALA A 72 -9.12 -0.35 1.11
N LEU A 73 -9.00 0.62 0.19
CA LEU A 73 -8.48 1.95 0.50
C LEU A 73 -9.42 2.74 1.40
N GLN A 74 -10.73 2.68 1.14
CA GLN A 74 -11.72 3.33 1.98
C GLN A 74 -11.63 2.81 3.42
N ILE A 75 -11.64 1.48 3.61
CA ILE A 75 -11.50 0.85 4.93
C ILE A 75 -10.21 1.28 5.62
N LEU A 76 -9.08 1.26 4.91
CA LEU A 76 -7.78 1.67 5.46
C LEU A 76 -7.81 3.12 5.96
N ILE A 77 -8.34 4.05 5.16
CA ILE A 77 -8.39 5.48 5.48
C ILE A 77 -9.33 5.73 6.67
N GLU A 78 -10.55 5.20 6.62
CA GLU A 78 -11.54 5.37 7.68
C GLU A 78 -11.05 4.78 9.02
N THR A 79 -10.37 3.62 8.97
CA THR A 79 -9.80 2.99 10.18
C THR A 79 -8.59 3.77 10.71
N ALA A 80 -7.77 4.35 9.83
CA ALA A 80 -6.64 5.19 10.24
C ALA A 80 -7.11 6.48 10.93
N ASP A 81 -8.16 7.13 10.42
CA ASP A 81 -8.75 8.32 11.04
C ASP A 81 -9.46 8.00 12.37
N ALA A 82 -10.02 6.81 12.52
CA ALA A 82 -10.68 6.35 13.75
C ALA A 82 -9.72 6.03 14.91
N GLY A 83 -8.40 6.04 14.66
CA GLY A 83 -7.40 5.79 15.70
C GLY A 83 -6.17 5.07 15.19
N ALA A 84 -5.36 5.74 14.38
CA ALA A 84 -3.97 5.38 14.22
C ALA A 84 -3.26 5.57 15.58
N GLY A 85 -3.20 4.50 16.36
CA GLY A 85 -2.37 4.44 17.55
C GLY A 85 -0.95 4.89 17.20
N ALA A 86 -0.50 5.98 17.81
CA ALA A 86 0.90 6.32 17.82
C ALA A 86 1.66 5.09 18.30
N ALA A 87 2.47 4.50 17.42
CA ALA A 87 3.48 3.55 17.83
C ALA A 87 4.39 4.32 18.82
N ALA A 88 4.35 3.88 20.08
CA ALA A 88 5.22 4.34 21.15
C ALA A 88 6.66 3.86 20.95
#